data_AF-A0A2D9U4D2-F1
#
_entry.id   AF-A0A2D9U4D2-F1
#
_cell.length_a   1.000
_cell.length_b   1.000
_cell.length_c   1.000
_cell.angle_alpha   90.00
_cell.angle_beta   90.00
_cell.angle_gamma   90.00
#
_symmetry.space_group_name_H-M   'P 1'
#
loop_
_entity.id
_entity.type
_entity.pdbx_description
1 polymer ?
#
loop_
_entity_poly.entity_id
_entity_poly.type
_entity_poly.pdbx_seq_one_letter_code
_entity_poly.pdbx_strand_id
1 'polypeptide(L)'
;MSEVSQAYLKLIEISERSRQHAHGLPEQEQAKSIWSGVGFTLNDRRYVAPMDEVSEILTVPRYTQVPGVQSWVKGIANVRGRLMPVMDLMAFLNNPSQLQLKRRRLLALERGELYSGLVVDEVLGMQHIAQDLYTQTVPGEYADTMPYLKGGFETEKGFFAWFSLYELARDPRFLNVAS
;
A
#
# COMPACT_ATOMS: atom_id res chain seq x y z
N MET A 1 13.81 -51.75 -18.21
CA MET A 1 14.63 -50.55 -18.00
C MET A 1 14.02 -49.45 -18.86
N SER A 2 13.53 -48.38 -18.25
CA SER A 2 12.75 -47.33 -18.92
C SER A 2 13.66 -46.50 -19.82
N GLU A 3 13.43 -46.57 -21.13
CA GLU A 3 14.13 -45.79 -22.13
C GLU A 3 13.81 -44.31 -21.92
N VAL A 4 14.84 -43.52 -21.62
CA VAL A 4 14.69 -42.10 -21.32
C VAL A 4 14.27 -41.37 -22.60
N SER A 5 13.13 -40.67 -22.55
CA SER A 5 12.53 -40.01 -23.72
C SER A 5 13.52 -39.04 -24.40
N GLN A 6 13.55 -39.05 -25.73
CA GLN A 6 14.36 -38.13 -26.54
C GLN A 6 14.12 -36.65 -26.19
N ALA A 7 12.90 -36.30 -25.77
CA ALA A 7 12.57 -34.95 -25.29
C ALA A 7 13.34 -34.57 -24.02
N TYR A 8 13.54 -35.53 -23.10
CA TYR A 8 14.29 -35.29 -21.86
C TYR A 8 15.78 -35.07 -22.13
N LEU A 9 16.36 -35.86 -23.03
CA LEU A 9 17.75 -35.69 -23.45
C LEU A 9 17.97 -34.32 -24.12
N LYS A 10 17.01 -33.87 -24.92
CA LYS A 10 17.02 -32.53 -25.52
C LYS A 10 17.01 -31.42 -24.47
N LEU A 11 16.23 -31.59 -23.40
CA LEU A 11 16.17 -30.62 -22.30
C LEU A 11 17.47 -30.57 -21.50
N ILE A 12 18.12 -31.72 -21.28
CA ILE A 12 19.46 -31.75 -20.66
C ILE A 12 20.46 -31.01 -21.52
N GLU A 13 20.50 -31.29 -22.83
CA GLU A 13 21.40 -30.62 -23.77
C GLU A 13 21.21 -29.09 -23.76
N ILE A 14 19.95 -28.63 -23.77
CA ILE A 14 19.63 -27.19 -23.68
C ILE A 14 20.08 -26.60 -22.34
N SER A 15 19.83 -27.30 -21.23
CA SER A 15 20.24 -26.85 -19.89
C SER A 15 21.75 -26.69 -19.77
N GLU A 16 22.51 -27.67 -20.28
CA GLU A 16 23.98 -27.62 -20.25
C GLU A 16 24.53 -26.49 -21.11
N ARG A 17 23.98 -26.28 -22.32
CA ARG A 17 24.39 -25.18 -23.19
C ARG A 17 24.03 -23.82 -22.59
N SER A 18 22.85 -23.66 -22.00
CA SER A 18 22.49 -22.44 -21.26
C SER A 18 23.45 -22.15 -20.11
N ARG A 19 23.94 -23.19 -19.41
CA ARG A 19 24.88 -23.02 -18.29
C ARG A 19 26.31 -22.71 -18.75
N GLN A 20 26.74 -23.25 -19.89
CA GLN A 20 28.06 -22.98 -20.49
C GLN A 20 28.13 -21.61 -21.17
N HIS A 21 27.01 -21.12 -21.71
CA HIS A 21 26.90 -19.82 -22.37
C HIS A 21 26.28 -18.73 -21.50
N ALA A 22 25.92 -19.05 -20.26
CA ALA A 22 25.67 -18.02 -19.27
C ALA A 22 27.02 -17.30 -19.07
N HIS A 23 27.18 -16.15 -19.71
CA HIS A 23 28.07 -15.12 -19.21
C HIS A 23 27.80 -15.05 -17.71
N GLY A 24 28.84 -15.28 -16.89
CA GLY A 24 28.72 -15.16 -15.44
C GLY A 24 27.87 -13.94 -15.16
N LEU A 25 26.79 -14.13 -14.38
CA LEU A 25 25.83 -13.08 -14.03
C LEU A 25 26.62 -11.77 -13.92
N PRO A 26 26.29 -10.70 -14.68
CA PRO A 26 27.02 -9.44 -14.56
C PRO A 26 27.18 -9.20 -13.06
N GLU A 27 28.46 -9.16 -12.67
CA GLU A 27 29.00 -8.91 -11.34
C GLU A 27 27.88 -8.59 -10.36
N GLN A 28 27.57 -9.49 -9.42
CA GLN A 28 26.47 -9.35 -8.44
C GLN A 28 26.40 -7.90 -7.92
N GLU A 29 25.67 -7.05 -8.64
CA GLU A 29 25.25 -5.74 -8.20
C GLU A 29 24.36 -6.11 -7.04
N GLN A 30 24.93 -6.02 -5.83
CA GLN A 30 24.34 -6.36 -4.54
C GLN A 30 22.84 -6.25 -4.70
N ALA A 31 22.13 -7.38 -4.77
CA ALA A 31 20.73 -7.41 -5.15
C ALA A 31 20.01 -6.37 -4.28
N LYS A 32 19.79 -5.17 -4.86
CA LYS A 32 19.39 -4.02 -4.05
C LYS A 32 18.04 -4.42 -3.52
N SER A 33 17.93 -4.55 -2.20
CA SER A 33 16.68 -4.99 -1.60
C SER A 33 15.59 -4.02 -2.04
N ILE A 34 14.57 -4.54 -2.72
CA ILE A 34 13.46 -3.74 -3.25
C ILE A 34 12.35 -3.77 -2.22
N TRP A 35 11.97 -2.59 -1.73
CA TRP A 35 10.77 -2.40 -0.95
C TRP A 35 9.56 -2.23 -1.88
N SER A 36 8.43 -2.84 -1.55
CA SER A 36 7.22 -2.77 -2.36
C SER A 36 6.02 -2.32 -1.53
N GLY A 37 5.21 -1.45 -2.10
CA GLY A 37 4.01 -0.93 -1.44
C GLY A 37 3.01 -0.29 -2.39
N VAL A 38 1.93 0.23 -1.84
CA VAL A 38 0.89 0.95 -2.58
C VAL A 38 1.12 2.45 -2.40
N GLY A 39 1.38 3.15 -3.51
CA GLY A 39 1.48 4.60 -3.53
C GLY A 39 0.10 5.25 -3.56
N PHE A 40 -0.09 6.32 -2.79
CA PHE A 40 -1.32 7.10 -2.77
C PHE A 40 -1.05 8.55 -2.40
N THR A 41 -2.05 9.41 -2.55
CA THR A 41 -1.94 10.84 -2.21
C THR A 41 -2.99 11.29 -1.18
N LEU A 42 -2.63 12.33 -0.44
CA LEU A 42 -3.48 13.05 0.51
C LEU A 42 -3.14 14.55 0.40
N ASN A 43 -4.02 15.37 -0.20
CA ASN A 43 -3.76 16.77 -0.57
C ASN A 43 -2.42 16.94 -1.29
N ASP A 44 -2.26 16.28 -2.45
CA ASP A 44 -1.08 16.31 -3.33
C ASP A 44 0.25 15.80 -2.72
N ARG A 45 0.28 15.48 -1.42
CA ARG A 45 1.42 14.84 -0.76
C ARG A 45 1.42 13.35 -1.03
N ARG A 46 2.61 12.78 -1.26
CA ARG A 46 2.78 11.38 -1.66
C ARG A 46 3.12 10.49 -0.47
N TYR A 47 2.42 9.38 -0.40
CA TYR A 47 2.60 8.36 0.62
C TYR A 47 2.77 7.00 -0.03
N VAL A 48 3.42 6.09 0.69
CA VAL A 48 3.43 4.66 0.38
C VAL A 48 3.04 3.87 1.61
N ALA A 49 2.07 2.98 1.47
CA ALA A 49 1.75 1.97 2.47
C ALA A 49 2.43 0.66 2.10
N PRO A 50 3.00 -0.10 3.07
CA PRO A 50 3.51 -1.44 2.81
C PRO A 50 2.48 -2.32 2.12
N MET A 51 2.94 -3.16 1.19
CA MET A 51 2.04 -4.03 0.41
C MET A 51 1.23 -4.98 1.30
N ASP A 52 1.83 -5.47 2.37
CA ASP A 52 1.23 -6.37 3.35
C ASP A 52 0.21 -5.68 4.28
N GLU A 53 0.21 -4.35 4.34
CA GLU A 53 -0.74 -3.58 5.13
C GLU A 53 -2.01 -3.21 4.33
N VAL A 54 -2.01 -3.34 3.00
CA VAL A 54 -3.15 -3.04 2.11
C VAL A 54 -3.78 -4.34 1.59
N SER A 55 -5.00 -4.66 2.01
CA SER A 55 -5.66 -5.91 1.59
C SER A 55 -6.27 -5.81 0.20
N GLU A 56 -6.86 -4.66 -0.15
CA GLU A 56 -7.41 -4.40 -1.47
C GLU A 56 -7.53 -2.90 -1.76
N ILE A 57 -7.59 -2.55 -3.05
CA ILE A 57 -7.84 -1.19 -3.51
C ILE A 57 -9.17 -1.17 -4.25
N LEU A 58 -10.08 -0.30 -3.80
CA LEU A 58 -11.44 -0.22 -4.31
C LEU A 58 -11.76 1.20 -4.78
N THR A 59 -12.71 1.31 -5.71
CA THR A 59 -13.49 2.54 -5.82
C THR A 59 -14.32 2.69 -4.55
N VAL A 60 -14.53 3.92 -4.06
CA VAL A 60 -15.35 4.13 -2.87
C VAL A 60 -16.74 3.52 -3.10
N PRO A 61 -17.13 2.47 -2.34
CA PRO A 61 -18.39 1.78 -2.55
C PRO A 61 -19.56 2.66 -2.08
N ARG A 62 -20.78 2.29 -2.45
CA ARG A 62 -21.96 2.87 -1.81
C ARG A 62 -21.97 2.45 -0.33
N TYR A 63 -22.18 3.40 0.55
CA TYR A 63 -22.26 3.19 1.99
C TYR A 63 -23.56 3.76 2.55
N THR A 64 -24.00 3.18 3.66
CA THR A 64 -25.12 3.66 4.47
C THR A 64 -24.55 4.49 5.61
N GLN A 65 -25.03 5.73 5.77
CA GLN A 65 -24.62 6.60 6.86
C GLN A 65 -25.06 6.02 8.21
N VAL A 66 -24.19 6.17 9.21
CA VAL A 66 -24.46 5.75 10.59
C VAL A 66 -24.63 7.02 11.44
N PRO A 67 -25.72 7.17 12.20
CA PRO A 67 -25.88 8.32 13.10
C PRO A 67 -24.99 8.18 14.34
N GLY A 68 -24.60 9.31 14.94
CA GLY A 68 -23.83 9.33 16.20
C GLY A 68 -22.36 8.87 16.05
N VAL A 69 -21.80 9.01 14.86
CA VAL A 69 -20.39 8.72 14.58
C VAL A 69 -19.61 9.99 14.31
N GLN A 70 -18.29 9.92 14.48
CA GLN A 70 -17.38 11.00 14.14
C GLN A 70 -17.49 11.40 12.67
N SER A 71 -17.25 12.68 12.36
CA SER A 71 -17.43 13.26 11.01
C SER A 71 -16.56 12.62 9.92
N TRP A 72 -15.45 12.00 10.31
CA TRP A 72 -14.57 11.26 9.41
C TRP A 72 -15.07 9.84 9.11
N VAL A 73 -16.09 9.35 9.79
CA VAL A 73 -16.77 8.08 9.46
C VAL A 73 -17.88 8.39 8.46
N LYS A 74 -17.71 7.94 7.21
CA LYS A 74 -18.73 8.12 6.16
C LYS A 74 -19.94 7.22 6.37
N GLY A 75 -19.73 6.03 6.90
CA GLY A 75 -20.76 5.03 7.12
C GLY A 75 -20.24 3.61 7.02
N ILE A 76 -21.12 2.67 6.68
CA ILE A 76 -20.80 1.25 6.48
C ILE A 76 -21.18 0.84 5.06
N ALA A 77 -20.28 0.16 4.37
CA ALA A 77 -20.51 -0.45 3.06
C ALA A 77 -20.54 -1.97 3.17
N ASN A 78 -21.22 -2.63 2.22
CA ASN A 78 -21.12 -4.07 2.03
C ASN A 78 -20.13 -4.35 0.89
N VAL A 79 -19.01 -4.98 1.22
CA VAL A 79 -17.99 -5.42 0.26
C VAL A 79 -17.96 -6.94 0.28
N ARG A 80 -18.44 -7.56 -0.81
CA ARG A 80 -18.46 -9.03 -1.00
C ARG A 80 -19.12 -9.80 0.17
N GLY A 81 -20.20 -9.25 0.74
CA GLY A 81 -20.93 -9.85 1.85
C GLY A 81 -20.39 -9.50 3.24
N ARG A 82 -19.27 -8.77 3.33
CA ARG A 82 -18.69 -8.30 4.59
C ARG A 82 -19.00 -6.83 4.81
N LEU A 83 -19.41 -6.47 6.02
CA LEU A 83 -19.60 -5.07 6.40
C LEU A 83 -18.24 -4.41 6.61
N MET A 84 -18.01 -3.29 5.95
CA MET A 84 -16.78 -2.50 6.02
C MET A 84 -17.15 -1.07 6.45
N PRO A 85 -16.64 -0.58 7.59
CA PRO A 85 -16.64 0.84 7.90
C PRO A 85 -15.86 1.62 6.84
N VAL A 86 -16.46 2.68 6.31
CA VAL A 86 -15.83 3.58 5.35
C VAL A 86 -15.44 4.86 6.07
N MET A 87 -14.14 5.12 6.14
CA MET A 87 -13.52 6.20 6.89
C MET A 87 -12.76 7.14 5.95
N ASP A 88 -12.96 8.44 6.08
CA ASP A 88 -12.29 9.47 5.31
C ASP A 88 -10.99 9.88 6.01
N LEU A 89 -9.84 9.41 5.48
CA LEU A 89 -8.54 9.65 6.11
C LEU A 89 -8.21 11.14 6.20
N MET A 90 -8.62 11.92 5.19
CA MET A 90 -8.41 13.35 5.15
C MET A 90 -9.23 14.08 6.22
N ALA A 91 -10.48 13.68 6.41
CA ALA A 91 -11.30 14.22 7.49
C ALA A 91 -10.76 13.81 8.88
N PHE A 92 -10.26 12.58 9.03
CA PHE A 92 -9.65 12.10 10.28
C PHE A 92 -8.40 12.91 10.64
N LEU A 93 -7.60 13.30 9.65
CA LEU A 93 -6.43 14.15 9.80
C LEU A 93 -6.77 15.65 9.97
N ASN A 94 -8.05 16.00 10.15
CA ASN A 94 -8.56 17.38 10.21
C ASN A 94 -8.20 18.24 8.99
N ASN A 95 -8.03 17.60 7.84
CA ASN A 95 -7.67 18.27 6.59
C ASN A 95 -8.55 17.73 5.44
N PRO A 96 -9.86 18.00 5.45
CA PRO A 96 -10.80 17.37 4.52
C PRO A 96 -10.46 17.69 3.06
N SER A 97 -10.47 16.65 2.23
CA SER A 97 -10.22 16.75 0.79
C SER A 97 -11.30 17.57 0.08
N GLN A 98 -10.87 18.38 -0.88
CA GLN A 98 -11.78 19.09 -1.79
C GLN A 98 -12.20 18.23 -2.99
N LEU A 99 -11.59 17.05 -3.16
CA LEU A 99 -11.91 16.16 -4.27
C LEU A 99 -13.28 15.51 -4.07
N GLN A 100 -14.04 15.44 -5.16
CA GLN A 100 -15.28 14.69 -5.18
C GLN A 100 -15.02 13.21 -4.89
N LEU A 101 -15.86 12.60 -4.05
CA LEU A 101 -15.70 11.22 -3.59
C LEU A 101 -15.58 10.19 -4.74
N LYS A 102 -16.21 10.46 -5.89
CA LYS A 102 -16.11 9.62 -7.10
C LYS A 102 -14.71 9.56 -7.72
N ARG A 103 -13.86 10.56 -7.48
CA ARG A 103 -12.45 10.58 -7.93
C ARG A 103 -11.53 9.89 -6.93
N ARG A 104 -11.96 9.81 -5.68
CA ARG A 104 -11.22 9.22 -4.57
C ARG A 104 -11.19 7.69 -4.65
N ARG A 105 -10.31 7.09 -3.87
CA ARG A 105 -10.14 5.63 -3.79
C ARG A 105 -10.20 5.18 -2.34
N LEU A 106 -10.45 3.90 -2.14
CA LEU A 106 -10.50 3.28 -0.84
C LEU A 106 -9.40 2.23 -0.75
N LEU A 107 -8.51 2.39 0.24
CA LEU A 107 -7.56 1.37 0.66
C LEU A 107 -8.21 0.54 1.76
N ALA A 108 -8.38 -0.75 1.53
CA ALA A 108 -8.86 -1.64 2.57
C ALA A 108 -7.68 -2.09 3.44
N LEU A 109 -7.91 -2.06 4.74
CA LEU A 109 -7.03 -2.57 5.77
C LEU A 109 -7.71 -3.80 6.39
N GLU A 110 -6.96 -4.89 6.51
CA GLU A 110 -7.39 -6.08 7.23
C GLU A 110 -6.29 -6.56 8.17
N ARG A 111 -6.59 -6.60 9.48
CA ARG A 111 -5.66 -7.08 10.51
C ARG A 111 -6.41 -7.71 11.67
N GLY A 112 -6.38 -9.05 11.75
CA GLY A 112 -7.18 -9.79 12.71
C GLY A 112 -8.67 -9.53 12.49
N GLU A 113 -9.38 -9.08 13.53
CA GLU A 113 -10.80 -8.73 13.45
C GLU A 113 -11.06 -7.33 12.84
N LEU A 114 -10.00 -6.51 12.66
CA LEU A 114 -10.15 -5.18 12.08
C LEU A 114 -10.23 -5.27 10.56
N TYR A 115 -11.38 -4.91 10.00
CA TYR A 115 -11.58 -4.72 8.56
C TYR A 115 -12.20 -3.35 8.32
N SER A 116 -11.44 -2.44 7.72
CA SER A 116 -11.84 -1.04 7.53
C SER A 116 -11.38 -0.50 6.17
N GLY A 117 -12.17 0.39 5.61
CA GLY A 117 -11.86 1.08 4.36
C GLY A 117 -11.45 2.53 4.59
N LEU A 118 -10.28 2.89 4.10
CA LEU A 118 -9.69 4.22 4.21
C LEU A 118 -9.79 4.95 2.88
N VAL A 119 -10.58 6.01 2.83
CA VAL A 119 -10.71 6.86 1.64
C VAL A 119 -9.51 7.81 1.55
N VAL A 120 -8.78 7.69 0.45
CA VAL A 120 -7.62 8.52 0.07
C VAL A 120 -7.92 9.32 -1.19
N ASP A 121 -7.12 10.33 -1.52
CA ASP A 121 -7.39 11.19 -2.67
C ASP A 121 -7.16 10.48 -4.00
N GLU A 122 -5.96 9.95 -4.20
CA GLU A 122 -5.65 9.16 -5.39
C GLU A 122 -4.77 7.97 -5.03
N VAL A 123 -4.81 6.94 -5.86
CA VAL A 123 -3.90 5.79 -5.79
C VAL A 123 -2.95 5.88 -6.98
N LEU A 124 -1.66 5.94 -6.69
CA LEU A 124 -0.56 5.99 -7.65
C LEU A 124 -0.16 4.59 -8.15
N GLY A 125 -0.76 3.54 -7.58
CA GLY A 125 -0.49 2.15 -7.90
C GLY A 125 0.69 1.59 -7.11
N MET A 126 1.13 0.40 -7.50
CA MET A 126 2.26 -0.27 -6.85
C MET A 126 3.55 0.51 -7.06
N GLN A 127 4.31 0.71 -6.00
CA GLN A 127 5.64 1.30 -6.02
C GLN A 127 6.65 0.22 -5.64
N HIS A 128 7.73 0.15 -6.43
CA HIS A 128 8.91 -0.65 -6.13
C HIS A 128 10.06 0.34 -5.95
N ILE A 129 10.60 0.41 -4.74
CA ILE A 129 11.56 1.43 -4.33
C ILE A 129 12.79 0.71 -3.80
N ALA A 130 13.98 1.14 -4.24
CA ALA A 130 15.21 0.59 -3.70
C ALA A 130 15.35 0.98 -2.21
N GLN A 131 15.65 0.01 -1.35
CA GLN A 131 15.67 0.21 0.10
C GLN A 131 16.78 1.16 0.57
N ASP A 132 17.82 1.38 -0.24
CA ASP A 132 18.88 2.35 -0.01
C ASP A 132 18.41 3.81 -0.11
N LEU A 133 17.23 4.06 -0.70
CA LEU A 133 16.59 5.38 -0.75
C LEU A 133 15.82 5.74 0.53
N TYR A 134 15.77 4.83 1.50
CA TYR A 134 15.10 5.09 2.78
C TYR A 134 15.81 6.20 3.56
N THR A 135 15.00 7.09 4.15
CA THR A 135 15.46 8.12 5.06
C THR A 135 14.53 8.22 6.27
N GLN A 136 15.12 8.50 7.43
CA GLN A 136 14.35 8.82 8.65
C GLN A 136 13.89 10.28 8.66
N THR A 137 14.53 11.14 7.87
CA THR A 137 14.19 12.56 7.80
C THR A 137 12.95 12.74 6.94
N VAL A 138 11.84 13.10 7.58
CA VAL A 138 10.59 13.41 6.90
C VAL A 138 10.45 14.93 6.78
N PRO A 139 10.13 15.47 5.57
CA PRO A 139 9.88 16.90 5.39
C PRO A 139 8.76 17.43 6.31
N GLY A 140 8.89 18.68 6.74
CA GLY A 140 7.96 19.30 7.70
C GLY A 140 6.50 19.38 7.21
N GLU A 141 6.27 19.30 5.90
CA GLU A 141 4.92 19.26 5.31
C GLU A 141 4.10 18.02 5.71
N TYR A 142 4.72 16.98 6.27
CA TYR A 142 4.05 15.76 6.75
C TYR A 142 3.81 15.74 8.27
N ALA A 143 4.01 16.86 8.96
CA ALA A 143 3.93 16.93 10.43
C ALA A 143 2.58 16.45 11.02
N ASP A 144 1.47 16.66 10.29
CA ASP A 144 0.12 16.22 10.66
C ASP A 144 -0.08 14.69 10.62
N THR A 145 0.77 13.97 9.88
CA THR A 145 0.71 12.51 9.73
C THR A 145 1.86 11.78 10.43
N MET A 146 2.80 12.52 11.01
CA MET A 146 4.02 11.98 11.63
C MET A 146 3.81 10.76 12.56
N PRO A 147 2.75 10.69 13.41
CA PRO A 147 2.51 9.51 14.26
C PRO A 147 2.31 8.20 13.49
N TYR A 148 1.95 8.27 12.22
CA TYR A 148 1.69 7.12 11.36
C TYR A 148 2.83 6.84 10.38
N LEU A 149 3.91 7.63 10.42
CA LEU A 149 5.04 7.50 9.50
C LEU A 149 6.17 6.67 10.09
N LYS A 150 6.78 5.81 9.26
CA LYS A 150 7.99 5.04 9.61
C LYS A 150 9.28 5.64 8.99
N GLY A 151 9.20 6.87 8.49
CA GLY A 151 10.21 7.53 7.68
C GLY A 151 9.68 7.80 6.26
N GLY A 152 10.55 7.75 5.26
CA GLY A 152 10.15 7.86 3.86
C GLY A 152 11.25 7.46 2.89
N PHE A 153 11.01 7.73 1.62
CA PHE A 153 11.91 7.41 0.53
C PHE A 153 12.15 8.65 -0.33
N GLU A 154 13.42 8.97 -0.57
CA GLU A 154 13.82 10.02 -1.50
C GLU A 154 14.03 9.41 -2.90
N THR A 155 13.03 9.58 -3.77
CA THR A 155 13.07 9.05 -5.13
C THR A 155 13.21 10.16 -6.16
N GLU A 156 13.54 9.82 -7.40
CA GLU A 156 13.56 10.80 -8.52
C GLU A 156 12.19 11.46 -8.76
N LYS A 157 11.10 10.80 -8.36
CA LYS A 157 9.71 11.32 -8.46
C LYS A 157 9.34 12.21 -7.27
N GLY A 158 10.27 12.44 -6.35
CA GLY A 158 10.09 13.18 -5.11
C GLY A 158 10.03 12.28 -3.87
N PHE A 159 9.69 12.90 -2.74
CA PHE A 159 9.59 12.21 -1.46
C PHE A 159 8.30 11.41 -1.34
N PHE A 160 8.39 10.16 -0.87
CA PHE A 160 7.25 9.34 -0.48
C PHE A 160 7.32 9.05 1.02
N ALA A 161 6.34 9.53 1.77
CA ALA A 161 6.24 9.21 3.20
C ALA A 161 5.80 7.76 3.40
N TRP A 162 6.55 6.98 4.17
CA TRP A 162 6.17 5.61 4.53
C TRP A 162 5.06 5.67 5.56
N PHE A 163 3.82 5.49 5.12
CA PHE A 163 2.62 5.51 5.94
C PHE A 163 2.25 4.09 6.41
N SER A 164 2.17 3.89 7.71
CA SER A 164 1.78 2.61 8.32
C SER A 164 0.29 2.62 8.66
N LEU A 165 -0.52 1.90 7.86
CA LEU A 165 -1.93 1.67 8.15
C LEU A 165 -2.11 0.93 9.49
N TYR A 166 -1.12 0.12 9.87
CA TYR A 166 -1.12 -0.57 11.15
C TYR A 166 -0.87 0.34 12.35
N GLU A 167 -0.12 1.43 12.20
CA GLU A 167 0.01 2.42 13.27
C GLU A 167 -1.24 3.30 13.35
N LEU A 168 -1.83 3.67 12.20
CA LEU A 168 -3.13 4.35 12.17
C LEU A 168 -4.21 3.55 12.90
N ALA A 169 -4.27 2.23 12.64
CA ALA A 169 -5.22 1.31 13.27
C ALA A 169 -5.05 1.15 14.78
N ARG A 170 -3.92 1.57 15.34
CA ARG A 170 -3.66 1.56 16.79
C ARG A 170 -4.06 2.85 17.48
N ASP A 171 -4.34 3.92 16.72
CA ASP A 171 -4.79 5.18 17.31
C ASP A 171 -6.17 4.99 17.95
N PRO A 172 -6.33 5.23 19.26
CA PRO A 172 -7.63 5.12 19.93
C PRO A 172 -8.71 6.00 19.31
N ARG A 173 -8.35 7.14 18.71
CA ARG A 173 -9.28 8.02 18.00
C ARG A 173 -9.83 7.36 16.74
N PHE A 174 -9.01 6.55 16.07
CA PHE A 174 -9.41 5.81 14.87
C PHE A 174 -10.30 4.62 15.20
N LEU A 175 -10.11 3.99 16.37
CA LEU A 175 -10.94 2.90 16.84
C LEU A 175 -12.26 3.38 17.48
N ASN A 176 -12.24 4.53 18.16
CA ASN A 176 -13.42 5.09 18.81
C ASN A 176 -14.23 5.95 17.83
N VAL A 177 -15.09 5.27 17.07
CA VAL A 177 -15.91 5.89 16.02
C VAL A 177 -17.14 6.62 16.55
N ALA A 178 -17.54 6.43 17.82
CA ALA A 178 -18.70 7.08 18.40
C ALA A 178 -18.43 8.57 18.71
N SER A 179 -19.43 9.43 18.50
CA SER A 179 -19.39 10.87 18.80
C SER A 179 -20.01 11.22 20.15
#